data_AF-A0A8K0CDT0-F1
#
_entry.id   AF-A0A8K0CDT0-F1
#
_cell.length_a   1.000
_cell.length_b   1.000
_cell.length_c   1.000
_cell.angle_alpha   90.00
_cell.angle_beta   90.00
_cell.angle_gamma   90.00
#
_symmetry.space_group_name_H-M   'P 1'
#
loop_
_entity.id
_entity.type
_entity.pdbx_description
1 polymer ?
#
loop_
_entity_poly.entity_id
_entity_poly.type
_entity_poly.pdbx_seq_one_letter_code
_entity_poly.pdbx_strand_id
1 'polypeptide(L)'
;MELTEEADADKISDSFKDEGNVPVPPAPKRQKSIMSSFEEIYAFSASGNKALKINSALNYMICKDNQPFTIVENEGFRNLIKVIAPHYKLPSKTTLTRWVDDKYAPLSTVFKEKLSNIENLTLSTDM
;
A
#
# COMPACT_ATOMS: atom_id res chain seq x y z
N MET A 1 50.20 -32.93 -58.01
CA MET A 1 50.49 -31.53 -57.70
C MET A 1 49.83 -31.25 -56.35
N GLU A 2 50.47 -31.74 -55.29
CA GLU A 2 51.50 -31.03 -54.48
C GLU A 2 50.78 -30.01 -53.58
N LEU A 3 50.48 -30.28 -52.30
CA LEU A 3 51.32 -30.45 -51.10
C LEU A 3 52.36 -29.33 -50.86
N THR A 4 52.12 -28.57 -49.78
CA THR A 4 53.04 -28.15 -48.68
C THR A 4 52.16 -27.33 -47.68
N GLU A 5 51.94 -27.65 -46.39
CA GLU A 5 52.84 -27.93 -45.24
C GLU A 5 53.59 -26.64 -44.81
N GLU A 6 53.69 -26.16 -43.56
CA GLU A 6 53.17 -26.39 -42.20
C GLU A 6 53.58 -25.17 -41.32
N ALA A 7 53.08 -25.09 -40.07
CA ALA A 7 53.73 -24.51 -38.86
C ALA A 7 54.00 -22.97 -38.79
N ASP A 8 54.08 -22.28 -37.64
CA ASP A 8 53.66 -22.38 -36.23
C ASP A 8 53.99 -20.98 -35.63
N ALA A 9 53.42 -20.67 -34.46
CA ALA A 9 53.82 -19.68 -33.46
C ALA A 9 54.18 -18.23 -33.88
N ASP A 10 53.40 -17.25 -33.40
CA ASP A 10 53.99 -16.40 -32.36
C ASP A 10 52.98 -15.69 -31.45
N LYS A 11 53.41 -15.64 -30.20
CA LYS A 11 52.74 -15.19 -28.99
C LYS A 11 52.99 -13.68 -28.86
N ILE A 12 51.95 -12.84 -28.83
CA ILE A 12 52.05 -11.52 -28.19
C ILE A 12 50.91 -11.39 -27.20
N SER A 13 51.28 -11.67 -25.95
CA SER A 13 50.64 -11.13 -24.77
C SER A 13 50.64 -9.60 -24.83
N ASP A 14 49.50 -8.96 -24.65
CA ASP A 14 49.49 -7.79 -23.79
C ASP A 14 48.22 -7.70 -22.97
N SER A 15 48.42 -7.90 -21.68
CA SER A 15 47.48 -7.68 -20.61
C SER A 15 47.35 -6.17 -20.37
N PHE A 16 46.31 -5.54 -20.90
CA PHE A 16 45.87 -4.24 -20.39
C PHE A 16 44.69 -4.40 -19.43
N LYS A 17 44.98 -3.97 -18.21
CA LYS A 17 44.16 -4.00 -17.01
C LYS A 17 42.95 -3.07 -17.12
N ASP A 18 41.85 -3.52 -16.52
CA ASP A 18 40.99 -2.74 -15.61
C ASP A 18 40.68 -1.29 -16.04
N GLU A 19 39.75 -1.13 -16.98
CA GLU A 19 39.07 0.15 -17.22
C GLU A 19 37.65 0.05 -16.67
N GLY A 20 37.53 0.44 -15.40
CA GLY A 20 36.40 1.18 -14.85
C GLY A 20 35.01 0.56 -14.97
N ASN A 21 34.46 0.14 -13.83
CA ASN A 21 33.02 0.16 -13.62
C ASN A 21 32.50 1.60 -13.82
N VAL A 22 32.18 1.98 -15.06
CA VAL A 22 31.59 3.28 -15.36
C VAL A 22 30.20 3.29 -14.70
N PRO A 23 29.90 4.21 -13.78
CA PRO A 23 28.56 4.31 -13.24
C PRO A 23 27.65 4.74 -14.38
N VAL A 24 26.81 3.82 -14.87
CA VAL A 24 25.78 4.15 -15.84
C VAL A 24 24.93 5.27 -15.22
N PRO A 25 24.85 6.46 -15.85
CA PRO A 25 24.07 7.55 -15.29
C PRO A 25 22.62 7.06 -15.10
N PRO A 26 22.00 7.36 -13.95
CA PRO A 26 20.64 6.93 -13.70
C PRO A 26 19.76 7.45 -14.84
N ALA A 27 19.02 6.53 -15.46
CA ALA A 27 18.14 6.87 -16.58
C ALA A 27 17.29 8.10 -16.23
N PRO A 28 17.13 9.06 -17.16
CA PRO A 28 16.39 10.28 -16.87
C PRO A 28 14.98 9.91 -16.42
N LYS A 29 14.56 10.45 -15.26
CA LYS A 29 13.22 10.21 -14.71
C LYS A 29 12.20 10.73 -15.73
N ARG A 30 11.57 9.83 -16.48
CA ARG A 30 10.50 10.19 -17.42
C ARG A 30 9.36 10.83 -16.64
N GLN A 31 8.99 12.03 -17.06
CA GLN A 31 7.82 12.71 -16.53
C GLN A 31 6.57 11.85 -16.78
N LYS A 32 5.73 11.73 -15.74
CA LYS A 32 4.42 11.07 -15.86
C LYS A 32 3.55 11.81 -16.88
N SER A 33 2.72 11.08 -17.62
CA SER A 33 1.78 11.73 -18.53
C SER A 33 0.74 12.54 -17.75
N ILE A 34 0.24 13.60 -18.36
CA ILE A 34 -0.84 14.42 -17.78
C ILE A 34 -2.05 13.53 -17.45
N MET A 35 -2.41 12.62 -18.36
CA MET A 35 -3.50 11.65 -18.16
C MET A 35 -3.29 10.79 -16.91
N SER A 36 -2.09 10.23 -16.74
CA SER A 36 -1.77 9.40 -15.56
C SER A 36 -1.86 10.19 -14.24
N SER A 37 -1.58 11.49 -14.27
CA SER A 37 -1.69 12.34 -13.08
C SER A 37 -3.16 12.57 -12.71
N PHE A 38 -4.03 12.81 -13.69
CA PHE A 38 -5.47 12.92 -13.45
C PHE A 38 -6.07 11.61 -12.97
N GLU A 39 -5.69 10.47 -13.54
CA GLU A 39 -6.11 9.14 -13.07
C GLU A 39 -5.75 8.93 -11.60
N GLU A 40 -4.54 9.34 -11.17
CA GLU A 40 -4.13 9.25 -9.77
C GLU A 40 -5.01 10.10 -8.84
N ILE A 41 -5.44 11.28 -9.28
CA ILE A 41 -6.36 12.14 -8.52
C ILE A 41 -7.76 11.51 -8.47
N TYR A 42 -8.28 11.03 -9.58
CA TYR A 42 -9.57 10.34 -9.65
C TYR A 42 -9.60 9.07 -8.81
N ALA A 43 -8.46 8.40 -8.62
CA ALA A 43 -8.35 7.25 -7.74
C ALA A 43 -8.65 7.57 -6.25
N PHE A 44 -8.62 8.85 -5.85
CA PHE A 44 -9.03 9.32 -4.52
C PHE A 44 -10.46 9.91 -4.47
N SER A 45 -11.19 9.89 -5.59
CA SER A 45 -12.62 10.23 -5.60
C SER A 45 -13.42 9.26 -4.71
N ALA A 46 -14.68 9.60 -4.40
CA ALA A 46 -15.52 8.79 -3.52
C ALA A 46 -15.64 7.32 -3.94
N SER A 47 -15.62 7.05 -5.26
CA SER A 47 -15.67 5.70 -5.84
C SER A 47 -14.28 5.16 -6.22
N GLY A 48 -13.22 5.89 -5.88
CA GLY A 48 -11.86 5.56 -6.24
C GLY A 48 -11.26 4.44 -5.40
N ASN A 49 -10.53 3.53 -6.04
CA ASN A 49 -9.93 2.38 -5.38
C ASN A 49 -8.96 2.76 -4.23
N LYS A 50 -8.23 3.88 -4.34
CA LYS A 50 -7.31 4.32 -3.28
C LYS A 50 -8.07 4.87 -2.08
N ALA A 51 -9.14 5.65 -2.31
CA ALA A 51 -9.99 6.15 -1.22
C ALA A 51 -10.66 5.00 -0.45
N LEU A 52 -11.19 3.99 -1.16
CA LEU A 52 -11.80 2.82 -0.51
C LEU A 52 -10.81 2.03 0.36
N LYS A 53 -9.56 1.90 -0.10
CA LYS A 53 -8.49 1.27 0.69
C LYS A 53 -8.20 2.07 1.96
N ILE A 54 -8.10 3.40 1.85
CA ILE A 54 -7.88 4.27 3.01
C ILE A 54 -9.07 4.21 3.98
N ASN A 55 -10.32 4.27 3.48
CA ASN A 55 -11.52 4.14 4.31
C ASN A 55 -11.51 2.82 5.10
N SER A 56 -11.13 1.73 4.43
CA SER A 56 -11.07 0.40 5.05
C SER A 56 -9.98 0.33 6.12
N ALA A 57 -8.79 0.90 5.84
CA ALA A 57 -7.70 0.99 6.80
C ALA A 57 -8.05 1.89 8.01
N LEU A 58 -8.75 3.00 7.76
CA LEU A 58 -9.23 3.91 8.78
C LEU A 58 -10.22 3.21 9.73
N ASN A 59 -11.24 2.55 9.18
CA ASN A 59 -12.19 1.75 9.96
C ASN A 59 -11.49 0.66 10.77
N TYR A 60 -10.51 -0.02 10.16
CA TYR A 60 -9.75 -1.05 10.85
C TYR A 60 -9.01 -0.48 12.06
N MET A 61 -8.27 0.62 11.89
CA MET A 61 -7.55 1.26 13.00
C MET A 61 -8.49 1.65 14.14
N ILE A 62 -9.64 2.27 13.83
CA ILE A 62 -10.59 2.69 14.86
C ILE A 62 -11.15 1.51 15.65
N CYS A 63 -11.60 0.46 14.96
CA CYS A 63 -12.16 -0.72 15.63
C CYS A 63 -11.10 -1.53 16.36
N LYS A 64 -9.90 -1.65 15.79
CA LYS A 64 -8.82 -2.49 16.34
C LYS A 64 -8.18 -1.85 17.57
N ASP A 65 -7.98 -0.54 17.53
CA ASP A 65 -7.28 0.22 18.58
C ASP A 65 -8.26 0.96 19.51
N ASN A 66 -9.56 0.67 19.40
CA ASN A 66 -10.66 1.27 20.15
C ASN A 66 -10.59 2.82 20.20
N GLN A 67 -10.27 3.43 19.05
CA GLN A 67 -10.09 4.88 18.98
C GLN A 67 -11.44 5.61 18.95
N PRO A 68 -11.51 6.83 19.51
CA PRO A 68 -12.71 7.62 19.41
C PRO A 68 -12.96 8.05 17.95
N PHE A 69 -14.22 8.07 17.52
CA PHE A 69 -14.60 8.55 16.18
C PHE A 69 -14.22 10.02 15.92
N THR A 70 -13.95 10.79 16.97
CA THR A 70 -13.47 12.18 16.89
C THR A 70 -12.01 12.27 16.41
N ILE A 71 -11.27 11.16 16.29
CA ILE A 71 -9.89 11.16 15.80
C ILE A 71 -9.74 11.84 14.44
N VAL A 72 -10.75 11.73 13.57
CA VAL A 72 -10.75 12.38 12.25
C VAL A 72 -10.88 13.91 12.33
N GLU A 73 -11.31 14.43 13.46
CA GLU A 73 -11.41 15.87 13.71
C GLU A 73 -10.10 16.46 14.26
N ASN A 74 -9.25 15.63 14.86
CA ASN A 74 -7.97 16.04 15.46
C ASN A 74 -7.00 16.62 14.42
N GLU A 75 -6.40 17.76 14.75
CA GLU A 75 -5.51 18.49 13.84
C GLU A 75 -4.27 17.69 13.43
N GLY A 76 -3.64 17.01 14.40
CA GLY A 76 -2.46 16.18 14.14
C GLY A 76 -2.75 15.03 13.18
N PHE A 77 -3.91 14.39 13.33
CA PHE A 77 -4.34 13.31 12.43
C PHE A 77 -4.66 13.85 11.04
N ARG A 78 -5.36 14.99 10.94
CA ARG A 78 -5.61 15.66 9.66
C ARG A 78 -4.32 16.04 8.94
N ASN A 79 -3.31 16.50 9.68
CA ASN A 79 -2.00 16.82 9.12
C ASN A 79 -1.31 15.56 8.57
N LEU A 80 -1.31 14.46 9.35
CA LEU A 80 -0.76 13.18 8.91
C LEU A 80 -1.40 12.70 7.59
N ILE A 81 -2.72 12.74 7.50
CA ILE A 81 -3.43 12.30 6.28
C ILE A 81 -3.13 13.20 5.09
N LYS A 82 -3.02 14.52 5.28
CA LYS A 82 -2.62 15.44 4.20
C LYS A 82 -1.24 15.13 3.65
N VAL A 83 -0.30 14.72 4.50
CA VAL A 83 1.06 14.33 4.09
C VAL A 83 1.05 13.00 3.32
N ILE A 84 0.29 12.01 3.81
CA ILE A 84 0.25 10.67 3.21
C ILE A 84 -0.58 10.63 1.92
N ALA A 85 -1.74 11.29 1.92
CA ALA A 85 -2.74 11.23 0.86
C ALA A 85 -3.41 12.61 0.67
N PRO A 86 -2.74 13.56 0.00
CA PRO A 86 -3.21 14.94 -0.11
C PRO A 86 -4.54 15.09 -0.85
N HIS A 87 -4.86 14.17 -1.76
CA HIS A 87 -6.10 14.18 -2.54
C HIS A 87 -7.25 13.43 -1.86
N TYR A 88 -7.00 12.78 -0.71
CA TYR A 88 -8.02 12.04 0.00
C TYR A 88 -8.86 12.96 0.89
N LYS A 89 -10.18 12.90 0.72
CA LYS A 89 -11.11 13.65 1.57
C LYS A 89 -11.46 12.81 2.80
N LEU A 90 -11.01 13.27 3.96
CA LEU A 90 -11.29 12.61 5.23
C LEU A 90 -12.81 12.63 5.53
N PRO A 91 -13.40 11.50 5.97
CA PRO A 91 -14.82 11.44 6.32
C PRO A 91 -15.12 12.19 7.62
N SER A 92 -16.40 12.51 7.85
CA SER A 92 -16.85 13.00 9.15
C SER A 92 -17.02 11.85 10.14
N LYS A 93 -17.04 12.19 11.44
CA LYS A 93 -17.35 11.21 12.50
C LYS A 93 -18.68 10.47 12.27
N THR A 94 -19.69 11.17 11.75
CA THR A 94 -21.02 10.58 11.48
C THR A 94 -20.98 9.55 10.37
N THR A 95 -20.21 9.81 9.32
CA THR A 95 -19.99 8.83 8.24
C THR A 95 -19.26 7.60 8.77
N LEU A 96 -18.27 7.81 9.64
CA LEU A 96 -17.48 6.76 10.23
C LEU A 96 -18.31 5.85 11.16
N THR A 97 -19.16 6.43 12.01
CA THR A 97 -20.13 5.70 12.82
C THR A 97 -21.03 4.83 11.94
N ARG A 98 -21.59 5.41 10.87
CA ARG A 98 -22.44 4.66 9.93
C ARG A 98 -21.70 3.47 9.32
N TRP A 99 -20.44 3.64 8.92
CA TRP A 99 -19.66 2.54 8.35
C TRP A 99 -19.41 1.41 9.35
N VAL A 100 -19.18 1.74 10.61
CA VAL A 100 -19.02 0.73 11.67
C VAL A 100 -20.34 0.01 11.93
N ASP A 101 -21.46 0.73 11.99
CA ASP A 101 -22.79 0.15 12.15
C ASP A 101 -23.15 -0.79 10.99
N ASP A 102 -22.88 -0.36 9.75
CA ASP A 102 -23.08 -1.15 8.53
C ASP A 102 -22.27 -2.46 8.56
N LYS A 103 -21.10 -2.47 9.20
CA LYS A 103 -20.26 -3.66 9.39
C LYS A 103 -20.70 -4.51 10.59
N TYR A 104 -21.16 -3.88 11.66
CA TYR A 104 -21.59 -4.54 12.87
C TYR A 104 -22.86 -5.37 12.64
N ALA A 105 -23.83 -4.87 11.88
CA ALA A 105 -25.10 -5.55 11.63
C ALA A 105 -24.91 -7.03 11.18
N PRO A 106 -24.20 -7.33 10.08
CA PRO A 106 -23.97 -8.71 9.65
C PRO A 106 -23.05 -9.49 10.60
N LEU A 107 -22.03 -8.84 11.17
CA LEU A 107 -21.07 -9.50 12.06
C LEU A 107 -21.73 -9.97 13.36
N SER A 108 -22.67 -9.18 13.88
CA SER A 108 -23.43 -9.50 15.08
C SER A 108 -24.30 -10.74 14.89
N THR A 109 -24.88 -10.92 13.69
CA THR A 109 -25.66 -12.11 13.35
C THR A 109 -24.78 -13.35 13.35
N VAL A 110 -23.64 -13.31 12.65
CA VAL A 110 -22.67 -14.42 12.63
C VAL A 110 -22.16 -14.73 14.03
N PHE A 111 -21.91 -13.71 14.85
CA PHE A 111 -21.45 -13.90 16.22
C PHE A 111 -22.53 -14.55 17.10
N LYS A 112 -23.80 -14.14 16.96
CA LYS A 112 -24.94 -14.76 17.65
C LYS A 112 -25.12 -16.23 17.26
N GLU A 113 -25.00 -16.55 15.97
CA GLU A 113 -25.04 -17.94 15.49
C GLU A 113 -23.90 -18.78 16.08
N LYS A 114 -22.70 -18.21 16.21
CA LYS A 114 -21.60 -18.90 16.89
C LYS A 114 -21.91 -19.13 18.36
N LEU A 115 -22.45 -18.13 19.06
CA LEU A 115 -22.84 -18.25 20.46
C LEU A 115 -23.97 -19.27 20.69
N SER A 116 -24.93 -19.40 19.77
CA SER A 116 -26.03 -20.37 19.92
C SER A 116 -25.58 -21.83 19.80
N ASN A 117 -24.42 -22.09 19.20
CA ASN A 117 -23.85 -23.42 19.05
C ASN A 117 -22.94 -23.84 20.21
N ILE A 118 -22.78 -23.00 21.24
CA ILE A 118 -21.89 -23.25 22.37
C ILE A 118 -22.70 -23.83 23.54
N GLU A 119 -22.19 -24.92 24.14
CA GLU A 119 -22.82 -25.59 25.30
C GLU A 119 -22.62 -24.83 26.62
N ASN A 120 -21.40 -24.30 26.84
CA ASN A 120 -21.02 -23.64 28.09
C ASN A 120 -20.44 -22.24 27.81
N LEU A 121 -20.99 -21.21 28.47
CA LEU A 121 -20.54 -19.82 28.37
C LEU A 121 -20.30 -19.25 29.77
N THR A 122 -19.12 -18.67 30.01
CA THR A 122 -18.81 -17.93 31.24
C THR A 122 -18.65 -16.46 30.91
N LEU A 123 -19.49 -15.61 31.51
CA LEU A 123 -19.45 -14.17 31.35
C LEU A 123 -18.84 -13.54 32.60
N SER A 124 -17.84 -12.67 32.41
CA SER A 124 -17.29 -11.84 33.48
C SER A 124 -17.57 -10.38 33.15
N THR A 125 -17.80 -9.59 34.19
CA THR A 125 -18.05 -8.15 34.08
C THR A 125 -17.10 -7.45 35.05
N ASP A 126 -16.37 -6.44 34.53
CA ASP A 126 -15.61 -5.49 35.33
C ASP A 126 -16.54 -4.29 35.59
N MET A 127 -16.74 -3.92 36.87
CA MET A 127 -17.56 -2.77 37.28
C MET A 127 -16.69 -1.61 37.73
#